data_AF-A0A9E3YZT6-F1
#
_entry.id   AF-A0A9E3YZT6-F1
#
_cell.length_a   1.000
_cell.length_b   1.000
_cell.length_c   1.000
_cell.angle_alpha   90.00
_cell.angle_beta   90.00
_cell.angle_gamma   90.00
#
_symmetry.space_group_name_H-M   'P 1'
#
loop_
_entity.id
_entity.type
_entity.pdbx_description
1 polymer ?
#
loop_
_entity_poly.entity_id
_entity_poly.type
_entity_poly.pdbx_seq_one_letter_code
_entity_poly.pdbx_strand_id
1 'polypeptide(L)' 'MYFDSLHAALDMGGHGFYVWTAYSVTIVMIALVVIAPVLRRRRFLRQLAGQLKRAQVATAENTRGER' A
#
# COMPACT_ATOMS: atom_id res chain seq x y z
N MET A 1 25.33 -1.32 -34.60
CA MET A 1 24.28 -0.91 -33.65
C MET A 1 24.66 -1.52 -32.30
N TYR A 2 24.95 -0.72 -31.27
CA TYR A 2 25.73 -1.17 -30.09
C TYR A 2 24.86 -1.73 -28.93
N PHE A 3 23.54 -1.61 -29.01
CA PHE A 3 22.62 -2.17 -28.01
C PHE A 3 21.36 -2.70 -28.70
N ASP A 4 21.43 -3.90 -29.27
CA ASP A 4 20.34 -4.47 -30.07
C ASP A 4 19.15 -5.02 -29.25
N SER A 5 19.22 -5.02 -27.91
CA SER A 5 18.11 -5.52 -27.11
C SER A 5 18.20 -5.15 -25.63
N LEU A 6 17.04 -4.96 -24.99
CA LEU A 6 16.88 -4.92 -23.52
C LEU A 6 17.55 -6.13 -22.84
N HIS A 7 17.65 -7.24 -23.55
CA HIS A 7 18.36 -8.45 -23.11
C HIS A 7 19.86 -8.22 -22.94
N ALA A 8 20.52 -7.44 -23.81
CA ALA A 8 21.94 -7.08 -23.64
C ALA A 8 22.20 -6.13 -22.46
N ALA A 9 21.18 -5.36 -22.04
CA ALA A 9 21.24 -4.56 -20.80
C ALA A 9 21.00 -5.42 -19.55
N LEU A 10 20.18 -6.47 -19.65
CA LEU A 10 20.03 -7.50 -18.61
C LEU A 10 21.24 -8.45 -18.55
N ASP A 11 21.98 -8.57 -19.63
CA ASP A 11 23.07 -9.51 -19.80
C ASP A 11 24.34 -8.77 -20.23
N MET A 12 24.72 -7.76 -19.43
CA MET A 12 26.03 -7.09 -19.49
C MET A 12 27.16 -8.08 -19.10
N GLY A 13 27.34 -9.13 -19.89
CA GLY A 13 28.34 -10.17 -19.67
C GLY A 13 28.05 -11.13 -18.50
N GLY A 14 26.78 -11.48 -18.24
CA GLY A 14 26.41 -12.47 -17.21
C GLY A 14 26.11 -11.90 -15.81
N HIS A 15 26.24 -10.58 -15.60
CA HIS A 15 26.09 -9.97 -14.27
C HIS A 15 24.78 -9.22 -14.01
N GLY A 16 23.94 -9.00 -15.02
CA GLY A 16 22.73 -8.18 -14.78
C GLY A 16 21.74 -8.82 -13.81
N PHE A 17 21.72 -10.16 -13.66
CA PHE A 17 20.93 -10.83 -12.62
C PHE A 17 21.25 -10.32 -11.20
N TYR A 18 22.53 -10.06 -10.90
CA TYR A 18 22.95 -9.54 -9.58
C TYR A 18 22.48 -8.10 -9.36
N VAL A 19 22.55 -7.28 -10.40
CA VAL A 19 22.11 -5.88 -10.35
C VAL A 19 20.61 -5.82 -10.11
N TRP A 20 19.83 -6.54 -10.92
CA TRP A 20 18.38 -6.55 -10.81
C TRP A 20 17.89 -7.14 -9.49
N THR A 21 18.51 -8.20 -8.97
CA THR A 21 18.15 -8.74 -7.65
C THR A 21 18.39 -7.73 -6.53
N ALA A 22 19.53 -7.01 -6.52
CA ALA A 22 19.79 -5.95 -5.55
C ALA A 22 18.76 -4.79 -5.64
N TYR A 23 18.41 -4.37 -6.86
CA TYR A 23 17.36 -3.37 -7.08
C TYR A 23 15.98 -3.88 -6.65
N SER A 24 15.63 -5.12 -6.97
CA SER A 24 14.35 -5.73 -6.58
C SER A 24 14.21 -5.80 -5.06
N VAL A 25 15.25 -6.22 -4.33
CA VAL A 25 15.23 -6.24 -2.86
C VAL A 25 14.97 -4.84 -2.31
N THR A 26 15.65 -3.84 -2.86
CA THR A 26 15.49 -2.44 -2.44
C THR A 26 14.07 -1.93 -2.74
N ILE A 27 13.54 -2.20 -3.93
CA ILE A 27 12.17 -1.84 -4.33
C ILE A 27 11.15 -2.51 -3.41
N VAL A 28 11.32 -3.79 -3.10
CA VAL A 28 10.44 -4.53 -2.19
C VAL A 28 10.48 -3.90 -0.80
N MET A 29 11.66 -3.56 -0.29
CA MET A 29 11.81 -2.93 1.02
C MET A 29 11.09 -1.56 1.07
N ILE A 30 11.28 -0.72 0.05
CA ILE A 30 10.56 0.56 -0.08
C ILE A 30 9.05 0.33 -0.17
N ALA A 31 8.62 -0.64 -0.99
CA ALA A 31 7.22 -0.97 -1.15
C ALA A 31 6.60 -1.41 0.19
N LEU A 32 7.28 -2.24 0.99
CA LEU A 32 6.80 -2.63 2.31
C LEU A 32 6.62 -1.44 3.25
N VAL A 33 7.59 -0.51 3.24
CA VAL A 33 7.52 0.72 4.05
C VAL A 33 6.35 1.62 3.64
N VAL A 34 6.03 1.70 2.34
CA VAL A 34 4.91 2.51 1.83
C VAL A 34 3.56 1.80 1.99
N ILE A 35 3.51 0.48 1.78
CA ILE A 35 2.28 -0.32 1.82
C ILE A 35 1.78 -0.45 3.27
N ALA A 36 2.67 -0.64 4.26
CA ALA A 36 2.30 -0.78 5.67
C ALA A 36 1.43 0.37 6.25
N PRO A 37 1.74 1.66 6.04
CA PRO A 37 0.88 2.76 6.49
C PRO A 37 -0.42 2.86 5.68
N VAL A 38 -0.42 2.53 4.38
CA VAL A 38 -1.64 2.53 3.54
C VAL A 38 -2.62 1.44 4.00
N LEU A 39 -2.13 0.20 4.06
CA LEU A 39 -2.39 -0.78 5.12
C LEU A 39 -3.32 -0.37 6.26
N ARG A 40 -2.65 0.25 7.21
CA ARG A 40 -3.14 0.64 8.52
C ARG A 40 -4.18 1.75 8.42
N ARG A 41 -3.99 2.72 7.52
CA ARG A 41 -4.96 3.80 7.28
C ARG A 41 -6.29 3.26 6.77
N ARG A 42 -6.27 2.30 5.84
CA ARG A 42 -7.50 1.63 5.36
C ARG A 42 -8.21 0.83 6.46
N ARG A 43 -7.47 0.23 7.40
CA ARG A 43 -8.06 -0.44 8.56
C ARG A 43 -8.69 0.56 9.54
N PHE A 44 -7.99 1.64 9.84
CA PHE A 44 -8.45 2.68 10.75
C PHE A 44 -9.73 3.38 10.26
N LEU A 45 -9.78 3.74 8.97
CA LEU A 45 -10.98 4.34 8.36
C LEU A 45 -12.20 3.41 8.41
N ARG A 46 -12.02 2.10 8.23
CA ARG A 46 -13.09 1.11 8.37
C ARG A 46 -13.61 1.01 9.80
N GLN A 47 -12.73 1.11 10.79
CA GLN A 47 -13.12 1.12 12.20
C GLN A 47 -13.91 2.39 12.55
N LEU A 48 -13.45 3.55 12.09
CA LEU A 48 -14.15 4.82 12.28
C LEU A 48 -15.54 4.83 11.63
N ALA A 49 -15.67 4.32 10.40
CA ALA A 49 -16.97 4.22 9.73
C ALA A 49 -17.98 3.39 10.53
N GLY A 50 -17.52 2.30 11.17
CA GLY A 50 -18.37 1.47 12.04
C GLY A 50 -18.77 2.14 13.35
N GLN A 51 -17.99 3.09 13.87
CA GLN A 51 -18.34 3.87 15.07
C GLN A 51 -19.28 5.03 14.74
N LEU A 52 -19.03 5.76 13.65
CA LEU A 52 -19.90 6.84 13.18
C LEU A 52 -21.32 6.37 12.90
N LYS A 53 -21.49 5.14 12.38
CA LYS A 53 -22.82 4.57 12.16
C LYS A 53 -23.58 4.32 13.47
N ARG A 54 -22.88 3.93 14.55
CA ARG A 54 -23.50 3.67 15.86
C ARG A 54 -23.80 4.97 16.61
N ALA A 55 -22.91 5.95 16.54
CA ALA A 55 -23.11 7.26 17.15
C ALA A 55 -24.35 7.98 16.57
N GLN A 56 -24.55 7.92 15.25
CA GLN A 56 -25.74 8.52 14.61
C GLN A 56 -27.05 7.86 15.06
N VAL A 57 -27.06 6.54 15.25
CA VAL A 57 -28.26 5.82 15.72
C VAL A 57 -28.58 6.20 17.18
N ALA A 58 -27.57 6.29 18.05
CA ALA A 58 -27.76 6.71 19.44
C ALA A 58 -28.24 8.17 19.58
N THR A 59 -27.73 9.09 18.76
CA THR A 59 -28.16 10.49 18.79
C THR A 59 -29.59 10.68 18.26
N ALA A 60 -30.00 9.89 17.25
CA ALA A 60 -31.36 9.91 16.70
C ALA A 60 -32.40 9.31 17.67
N GLU A 61 -32.00 8.36 18.51
CA GLU A 61 -32.86 7.81 19.56
C GLU A 61 -33.06 8.81 20.71
N ASN A 62 -32.00 9.50 21.15
CA ASN A 62 -32.06 10.47 22.24
C ASN A 62 -32.93 11.70 21.93
N THR A 63 -33.03 12.11 20.66
CA THR A 63 -33.90 13.24 20.25
C THR A 63 -35.38 12.85 20.09
N ARG A 64 -35.70 11.55 20.09
CA ARG A 64 -37.08 11.05 19.99
C ARG A 64 -37.73 10.82 21.35
N GLY A 65 -36.95 10.62 22.41
CA GLY A 65 -37.45 10.45 23.78
C GLY A 65 -37.82 11.76 24.50
N GLU A 66 -37.42 12.91 23.96
CA GLU A 66 -37.67 14.24 24.55
C GLU A 66 -38.92 14.95 23.98
N ARG A 67 -39.78 14.26 23.23
CA ARG A 67 -41.06 14.79 22.71
C ARG A 67 -42.24 13.94 23.15
#